data_AF-A0A932GUB4-F1
#
_entry.id   AF-A0A932GUB4-F1
#
_cell.length_a   1.000
_cell.length_b   1.000
_cell.length_c   1.000
_cell.angle_alpha   90.00
_cell.angle_beta   90.00
_cell.angle_gamma   90.00
#
_symmetry.space_group_name_H-M   'P 1'
#
loop_
_entity.id
_entity.type
_entity.pdbx_description
1 polymer ?
#
loop_
_entity_poly.entity_id
_entity_poly.type
_entity_poly.pdbx_seq_one_letter_code
_entity_poly.pdbx_strand_id
1 'polypeptide(L)' 'GIREGKKIGVEVVPACAEACPARAIYFGDLDDPDSPVSQLLASREWLRLREGMGTSPKVFYLPR' A
#
# COMPACT_ATOMS: atom_id res chain seq x y z
N GLY A 1 5.15 -3.12 17.39
CA GLY A 1 4.03 -3.16 16.45
C GLY A 1 3.90 -4.53 15.83
N ILE A 2 4.50 -4.74 14.65
CA ILE A 2 4.35 -6.00 13.89
C ILE A 2 4.88 -7.22 14.68
N ARG A 3 6.00 -7.07 15.40
CA ARG A 3 6.57 -8.13 16.28
C ARG A 3 5.65 -8.52 17.45
N GLU A 4 4.64 -7.72 17.75
CA GLU A 4 3.66 -7.96 18.83
C GLU A 4 2.34 -8.50 18.28
N GLY A 5 2.29 -8.88 16.99
CA GLY A 5 1.11 -9.45 16.34
C GLY A 5 0.13 -8.44 15.76
N LYS A 6 0.44 -7.13 15.76
CA LYS A 6 -0.44 -6.11 15.18
C LYS A 6 -0.53 -6.23 13.66
N LYS A 7 -1.73 -6.07 13.12
CA LYS A 7 -2.03 -6.17 11.68
C LYS A 7 -1.49 -4.98 10.89
N ILE A 8 -0.73 -5.28 9.83
CA ILE A 8 -0.14 -4.29 8.92
C ILE A 8 -1.23 -3.56 8.12
N GLY A 9 -1.12 -2.24 7.99
CA GLY A 9 -2.08 -1.41 7.24
C GLY A 9 -3.37 -1.07 7.97
N VAL A 10 -3.65 -1.73 9.10
CA VAL A 10 -4.83 -1.46 9.95
C VAL A 10 -4.39 -0.90 11.29
N GLU A 11 -3.55 -1.62 12.02
CA GLU A 11 -3.05 -1.21 13.35
C GLU A 11 -1.66 -0.59 13.29
N VAL A 12 -0.91 -0.87 12.21
CA VAL A 12 0.44 -0.37 12.00
C VAL A 12 0.55 0.20 10.60
N VAL A 13 0.75 1.51 10.52
CA VAL A 13 0.98 2.26 9.28
C VAL A 13 2.25 3.11 9.42
N PRO A 14 2.95 3.42 8.32
CA PRO A 14 4.11 4.29 8.37
C PRO A 14 3.69 5.75 8.62
N ALA A 15 4.59 6.53 9.23
CA ALA A 15 4.34 7.93 9.55
C ALA A 15 3.93 8.79 8.34
N CYS A 16 4.44 8.48 7.15
CA CYS A 16 4.04 9.19 5.92
C CYS A 16 2.57 8.95 5.52
N ALA A 17 2.02 7.77 5.79
CA ALA A 17 0.61 7.47 5.57
C ALA A 17 -0.26 8.11 6.67
N GLU A 18 0.19 8.04 7.93
CA GLU A 18 -0.52 8.63 9.08
C GLU A 18 -0.57 10.16 9.01
N ALA A 19 0.53 10.81 8.65
CA ALA A 19 0.66 12.26 8.65
C ALA A 19 -0.01 12.93 7.44
N CYS A 20 -0.46 12.19 6.42
CA CYS A 20 -0.97 12.76 5.19
C CYS A 20 -2.45 13.15 5.31
N PRO A 21 -2.81 14.46 5.41
CA PRO A 21 -4.21 14.86 5.55
C PRO A 21 -5.04 14.54 4.31
N ALA A 22 -4.41 14.54 3.13
CA ALA A 22 -5.06 14.22 1.86
C ALA A 22 -5.28 12.71 1.64
N ARG A 23 -4.76 11.84 2.53
CA ARG A 23 -4.81 10.38 2.39
C ARG A 23 -4.27 9.91 1.03
N ALA A 24 -3.13 10.46 0.62
CA ALA A 24 -2.51 10.13 -0.66
C ALA A 24 -1.76 8.79 -0.63
N ILE A 25 -1.34 8.34 0.55
CA ILE A 25 -0.57 7.10 0.75
C ILE A 25 -1.46 6.10 1.48
N TYR A 26 -1.66 4.94 0.86
CA TYR A 26 -2.30 3.77 1.46
C TYR A 26 -1.23 2.70 1.71
N PHE A 27 -1.33 2.02 2.85
CA PHE A 27 -0.37 1.00 3.25
C PHE A 27 -1.11 -0.25 3.72
N GLY A 28 -0.56 -1.43 3.43
CA GLY A 28 -1.22 -2.70 3.69
C GLY A 28 -0.39 -3.88 3.21
N ASP A 29 -0.82 -5.07 3.64
CA ASP A 29 -0.23 -6.33 3.22
C ASP A 29 -0.79 -6.74 1.85
N LEU A 30 0.08 -7.06 0.89
CA LEU A 30 -0.33 -7.47 -0.46
C LEU A 30 -0.78 -8.93 -0.52
N ASP A 31 -0.41 -9.74 0.48
CA ASP A 31 -0.80 -11.15 0.55
C ASP A 31 -2.16 -11.30 1.27
N ASP A 32 -2.63 -10.26 1.95
CA ASP A 32 -3.97 -10.19 2.55
C ASP A 32 -4.95 -9.54 1.56
N PRO A 33 -5.93 -10.28 1.00
CA PRO A 33 -6.91 -9.72 0.08
C PRO A 33 -7.82 -8.67 0.73
N ASP A 34 -8.00 -8.71 2.05
CA ASP A 34 -8.83 -7.78 2.80
C ASP A 34 -8.06 -6.51 3.22
N SER A 35 -6.78 -6.38 2.84
CA SER A 35 -6.00 -5.19 3.16
C SER A 35 -6.46 -3.97 2.34
N PRO A 36 -6.30 -2.75 2.87
CA PRO A 36 -6.67 -1.54 2.14
C PRO A 36 -5.99 -1.41 0.77
N VAL A 37 -4.74 -1.86 0.65
CA VAL A 37 -3.98 -1.80 -0.61
C VAL A 37 -4.50 -2.84 -1.59
N SER A 38 -4.72 -4.08 -1.16
CA SER A 38 -5.25 -5.15 -2.02
C SER A 38 -6.61 -4.78 -2.62
N GLN A 39 -7.49 -4.22 -1.80
CA GLN A 39 -8.80 -3.73 -2.24
C GLN A 39 -8.69 -2.56 -3.23
N LEU A 40 -7.74 -1.64 -3.04
CA LEU A 40 -7.49 -0.53 -3.98
C LEU A 40 -6.94 -1.02 -5.32
N LEU A 41 -5.99 -1.96 -5.30
CA LEU A 41 -5.40 -2.51 -6.53
C LEU A 41 -6.38 -3.38 -7.31
N ALA A 42 -7.36 -3.99 -6.64
CA ALA A 42 -8.44 -4.74 -7.28
C ALA A 42 -9.52 -3.82 -7.89
N SER A 43 -9.73 -2.62 -7.35
CA SER A 43 -10.84 -1.72 -7.73
C SER A 43 -10.45 -0.57 -8.64
N ARG A 44 -9.15 -0.26 -8.78
CA ARG A 44 -8.66 0.89 -9.55
C ARG A 44 -7.53 0.51 -10.48
N GLU A 45 -7.40 1.24 -11.58
CA GLU A 45 -6.19 1.18 -12.40
C GLU A 45 -4.97 1.65 -11.60
N TRP A 46 -3.84 1.02 -11.86
CA TRP A 46 -2.58 1.34 -11.22
C TRP A 46 -1.40 1.06 -12.16
N LEU A 47 -0.27 1.67 -11.84
CA LEU A 47 1.00 1.40 -12.50
C LEU A 47 2.13 1.34 -11.47
N ARG A 48 3.18 0.59 -11.77
CA ARG A 48 4.45 0.68 -11.05
C ARG A 48 5.46 1.45 -11.90
N LEU A 49 6.28 2.26 -11.24
CA LEU A 49 7.30 3.01 -11.93
C LEU A 49 8.44 2.08 -12.38
N ARG A 50 8.87 2.27 -13.63
CA ARG A 50 10.05 1.60 -14.20
C ARG A 50 10.04 0.07 -14.11
N GLU A 51 8.90 -0.58 -14.37
CA GLU A 51 8.77 -2.04 -14.32
C GLU A 51 9.82 -2.80 -15.15
N GLY A 52 10.23 -2.23 -16.29
CA GLY A 52 11.24 -2.83 -17.17
C GLY A 52 12.65 -2.99 -16.57
N MET A 53 12.92 -2.43 -15.38
CA MET A 53 14.22 -2.58 -14.70
C MET A 53 14.32 -3.86 -13.85
N GLY A 54 13.27 -4.69 -13.78
CA GLY A 54 13.31 -5.97 -13.05
C GLY A 54 13.34 -5.85 -11.52
N THR A 55 13.13 -4.65 -10.96
CA THR A 55 13.23 -4.36 -9.52
C THR A 55 11.99 -4.75 -8.72
N SER A 56 10.90 -5.13 -9.41
CA SER A 56 9.61 -5.53 -8.82
C SER A 56 9.14 -4.61 -7.66
N PRO A 57 8.99 -3.28 -7.87
CA PRO A 57 8.63 -2.36 -6.80
C PRO A 57 7.32 -2.75 -6.12
N LYS A 58 7.22 -2.46 -4.82
CA LYS A 58 6.00 -2.66 -4.01
C LYS A 58 5.27 -1.33 -3.74
N VAL A 59 5.43 -0.38 -4.65
CA VAL A 59 4.76 0.93 -4.64
C VAL A 59 3.95 1.07 -5.92
N PHE A 60 2.66 1.32 -5.76
CA PHE A 60 1.70 1.39 -6.84
C PHE A 60 1.13 2.80 -6.91
N TYR A 61 1.13 3.38 -8.10
CA TYR A 61 0.59 4.71 -8.35
C TYR A 61 -0.78 4.56 -8.97
N LEU A 62 -1.75 5.28 -8.39
CA LEU A 62 -3.12 5.28 -8.85
C LEU A 62 -3.30 6.55 -9.69
N PRO A 63 -3.34 6.45 -11.04
CA PRO A 63 -3.65 7.59 -11.89
C PRO A 63 -5.05 8.12 -11.60
N ARG A 64 -5.29 9.34 -12.09
CA ARG A 64 -6.54 10.06 -11.85
C ARG A 64 -7.67 9.51 -12.67
#